data_AF-A0A392NFZ5-F1
#
_entry.id   AF-A0A392NFZ5-F1
#
_cell.length_a   1.000
_cell.length_b   1.000
_cell.length_c   1.000
_cell.angle_alpha   90.00
_cell.angle_beta   90.00
_cell.angle_gamma   90.00
#
_symmetry.space_group_name_H-M   'P 1'
#
loop_
_entity.id
_entity.type
_entity.pdbx_description
1 polymer ?
#
loop_
_entity_poly.entity_id
_entity_poly.type
_entity_poly.pdbx_seq_one_letter_code
_entity_poly.pdbx_strand_id
1 'polypeptide(L)'
;PELSALLDALEHSACNPEIAGLLVRSLVSILQLSPEKTIDSCKTLNAVSRVLQVACVHAQECIRSGSMDSSSVNSGLEVSESVPDQQKCNSPGTVQNWFGCMKMCMEFFTKFFASAEDTKSFILHSFDSIDCLFDLFWIEGLRDDVLRHILDLMKVKI
;
A
#
# COMPACT_ATOMS: atom_id res chain seq x y z
N PRO A 1 -0.12 17.19 -14.69
CA PRO A 1 0.83 16.27 -15.37
C PRO A 1 1.86 15.67 -14.40
N GLU A 2 2.28 16.50 -13.46
CA GLU A 2 3.19 16.26 -12.35
C GLU A 2 2.68 15.14 -11.42
N LEU A 3 1.40 15.16 -11.05
CA LEU A 3 0.81 14.12 -10.19
C LEU A 3 0.81 12.74 -10.87
N SER A 4 0.54 12.68 -12.17
CA SER A 4 0.62 11.43 -12.94
C SER A 4 2.05 10.91 -12.95
N ALA A 5 3.02 11.75 -13.31
CA ALA A 5 4.43 11.36 -13.34
C ALA A 5 4.94 10.90 -11.96
N LEU A 6 4.44 11.50 -10.88
CA LEU A 6 4.76 11.09 -9.51
C LEU A 6 4.20 9.71 -9.17
N LEU A 7 2.97 9.41 -9.59
CA LEU A 7 2.35 8.09 -9.42
C LEU A 7 3.04 7.03 -10.31
N ASP A 8 3.42 7.40 -11.54
CA ASP A 8 4.18 6.52 -12.43
C ASP A 8 5.53 6.17 -11.80
N ALA A 9 6.25 7.17 -11.27
CA ALA A 9 7.50 6.94 -10.55
C ALA A 9 7.32 6.07 -9.28
N LEU A 10 6.18 6.22 -8.58
CA LEU A 10 5.86 5.42 -7.41
C LEU A 10 5.70 3.95 -7.78
N GLU A 11 4.94 3.63 -8.82
CA GLU A 11 4.77 2.25 -9.29
C GLU A 11 6.08 1.63 -9.78
N HIS A 12 6.89 2.39 -10.53
CA HIS A 12 8.20 1.91 -10.99
C HIS A 12 9.18 1.68 -9.84
N SER A 13 8.97 2.31 -8.68
CA SER A 13 9.79 2.15 -7.49
C SER A 13 9.16 1.27 -6.42
N ALA A 14 8.09 0.54 -6.72
CA ALA A 14 7.38 -0.30 -5.75
C ALA A 14 8.27 -1.37 -5.08
N CYS A 15 9.35 -1.80 -5.73
CA CYS A 15 10.33 -2.73 -5.14
C CYS A 15 11.50 -2.01 -4.42
N ASN A 16 11.40 -0.70 -4.18
CA ASN A 16 12.37 0.09 -3.43
C ASN A 16 11.64 0.95 -2.37
N PRO A 17 11.58 0.50 -1.10
CA PRO A 17 10.74 1.13 -0.08
C PRO A 17 11.23 2.52 0.32
N GLU A 18 12.52 2.82 0.12
CA GLU A 18 13.08 4.14 0.41
C GLU A 18 12.60 5.16 -0.61
N ILE A 19 12.70 4.85 -1.90
CA ILE A 19 12.23 5.73 -2.97
C ILE A 19 10.71 5.85 -2.93
N ALA A 20 10.00 4.72 -2.88
CA ALA A 20 8.54 4.70 -2.80
C ALA A 20 8.04 5.52 -1.60
N GLY A 21 8.70 5.39 -0.44
CA GLY A 21 8.34 6.14 0.76
C GLY A 21 8.48 7.65 0.60
N LEU A 22 9.53 8.12 -0.08
CA LEU A 22 9.70 9.55 -0.40
C LEU A 22 8.62 10.07 -1.36
N LEU A 23 8.24 9.27 -2.36
CA LEU A 23 7.21 9.64 -3.32
C LEU A 23 5.83 9.68 -2.67
N VAL A 24 5.49 8.69 -1.84
CA VAL A 24 4.24 8.69 -1.06
C VAL A 24 4.18 9.87 -0.10
N ARG A 25 5.28 10.18 0.60
CA ARG A 25 5.35 11.37 1.46
C ARG A 25 5.11 12.66 0.68
N SER A 26 5.62 12.73 -0.55
CA SER A 26 5.38 13.87 -1.44
C SER A 26 3.90 13.95 -1.83
N LEU A 27 3.27 12.82 -2.16
CA LEU A 27 1.82 12.74 -2.43
C LEU A 27 0.98 13.21 -1.25
N VAL A 28 1.31 12.75 -0.03
CA VAL A 28 0.66 13.18 1.21
C VAL A 28 0.78 14.69 1.38
N SER A 29 1.97 15.24 1.15
CA SER A 29 2.22 16.68 1.29
C SER A 29 1.41 17.50 0.27
N ILE A 30 1.37 17.05 -0.99
CA ILE A 30 0.58 17.70 -2.05
C ILE A 30 -0.91 17.68 -1.70
N LEU A 31 -1.42 16.53 -1.25
CA LEU A 31 -2.82 16.39 -0.84
C LEU A 31 -3.19 17.36 0.30
N GLN A 32 -2.28 17.59 1.25
CA GLN A 32 -2.51 18.51 2.36
C GLN A 32 -2.42 19.99 1.95
N LEU A 33 -1.54 20.34 1.01
CA LEU A 33 -1.33 21.73 0.59
C LEU A 33 -2.47 22.26 -0.29
N SER A 34 -3.12 21.40 -1.08
CA SER A 34 -4.24 21.80 -1.94
C SER A 34 -5.29 20.67 -2.05
N PRO A 35 -6.13 20.47 -1.02
CA PRO A 35 -7.01 19.30 -0.93
C PRO A 35 -7.98 19.21 -2.11
N GLU A 36 -8.79 20.24 -2.35
CA GLU A 36 -9.88 20.20 -3.35
C GLU A 36 -9.35 19.84 -4.76
N LYS A 37 -8.36 20.59 -5.26
CA LYS A 37 -7.78 20.35 -6.59
C LYS A 37 -7.05 19.01 -6.69
N THR A 38 -6.37 18.61 -5.61
CA THR A 38 -5.60 17.35 -5.60
C THR A 38 -6.53 16.16 -5.56
N ILE A 39 -7.66 16.22 -4.85
CA ILE A 39 -8.65 15.14 -4.76
C ILE A 39 -9.21 14.81 -6.15
N ASP A 40 -9.63 15.81 -6.91
CA ASP A 40 -10.17 15.60 -8.26
C ASP A 40 -9.14 14.99 -9.21
N SER A 41 -7.90 15.46 -9.10
CA SER A 41 -6.77 14.90 -9.85
C SER A 41 -6.48 13.45 -9.43
N CYS A 42 -6.52 13.15 -8.13
CA CYS A 42 -6.36 11.81 -7.59
C CYS A 42 -7.46 10.85 -8.05
N LYS A 43 -8.73 11.29 -8.10
CA LYS A 43 -9.83 10.50 -8.65
C LYS A 43 -9.61 10.20 -10.12
N THR A 44 -9.30 11.23 -10.91
CA THR A 44 -9.04 11.10 -12.36
C THR A 44 -7.90 10.14 -12.67
N LEU A 45 -6.88 10.09 -11.81
CA LEU A 45 -5.69 9.27 -11.98
C LEU A 45 -5.73 7.93 -11.23
N ASN A 46 -6.85 7.58 -10.58
CA ASN A 46 -6.98 6.41 -9.71
C ASN A 46 -5.85 6.30 -8.66
N ALA A 47 -5.40 7.45 -8.14
CA ALA A 47 -4.21 7.55 -7.30
C ALA A 47 -4.28 6.64 -6.06
N VAL A 48 -5.47 6.46 -5.48
CA VAL A 48 -5.69 5.59 -4.32
C VAL A 48 -5.34 4.14 -4.63
N SER A 49 -5.91 3.59 -5.70
CA SER A 49 -5.66 2.20 -6.10
C SER A 49 -4.17 1.98 -6.40
N ARG A 50 -3.53 2.93 -7.10
CA ARG A 50 -2.11 2.87 -7.44
C ARG A 50 -1.22 2.88 -6.18
N VAL A 51 -1.51 3.75 -5.21
CA VAL A 51 -0.77 3.81 -3.94
C VAL A 51 -0.99 2.54 -3.09
N LEU A 52 -2.22 2.02 -3.06
CA LEU A 52 -2.54 0.79 -2.34
C LEU A 52 -1.88 -0.44 -2.99
N GLN A 53 -1.82 -0.52 -4.32
CA GLN A 53 -1.09 -1.58 -5.03
C GLN A 53 0.39 -1.63 -4.64
N VAL A 54 1.03 -0.47 -4.51
CA VAL A 54 2.41 -0.40 -4.00
C VAL A 54 2.51 -0.89 -2.55
N ALA A 55 1.52 -0.60 -1.71
CA ALA A 55 1.48 -1.16 -0.36
C ALA A 55 1.33 -2.70 -0.37
N CYS A 56 0.55 -3.27 -1.30
CA CYS A 56 0.44 -4.71 -1.47
C CYS A 56 1.76 -5.33 -1.94
N VAL A 57 2.49 -4.69 -2.86
CA VAL A 57 3.85 -5.13 -3.24
C VAL A 57 4.76 -5.14 -2.02
N HIS A 58 4.77 -4.06 -1.23
CA HIS A 58 5.57 -4.02 0.01
C HIS A 58 5.17 -5.08 1.03
N ALA A 59 3.88 -5.44 1.12
CA ALA A 59 3.39 -6.51 1.99
C ALA A 59 3.96 -7.87 1.56
N GLN A 60 3.89 -8.16 0.26
CA GLN A 60 4.47 -9.38 -0.31
C GLN A 60 5.99 -9.46 -0.10
N GLU A 61 6.69 -8.34 -0.28
CA GLU A 61 8.13 -8.25 -0.06
C GLU A 61 8.54 -8.41 1.41
N CYS A 62 7.73 -7.87 2.33
CA CYS A 62 7.92 -8.04 3.76
C CYS A 62 7.79 -9.51 4.17
N ILE A 63 6.79 -10.22 3.63
CA ILE A 63 6.60 -11.66 3.86
C ILE A 63 7.77 -12.46 3.26
N ARG A 64 8.15 -12.15 2.01
CA ARG A 64 9.25 -12.84 1.28
C ARG A 64 10.60 -12.70 1.97
N SER A 65 10.87 -11.54 2.57
CA SER A 65 12.13 -11.29 3.30
C SER A 65 12.21 -11.97 4.67
N GLY A 66 11.19 -12.76 5.06
CA GLY A 66 11.20 -13.51 6.32
C GLY A 66 10.96 -12.64 7.56
N SER A 67 10.44 -11.43 7.40
CA SER A 67 10.12 -10.53 8.52
C SER A 67 9.00 -11.03 9.42
N MET A 68 8.06 -11.78 8.86
CA MET A 68 6.94 -12.35 9.59
C MET A 68 7.24 -13.82 9.74
N ASP A 69 7.56 -14.23 10.97
CA ASP A 69 7.65 -15.64 11.32
C ASP A 69 6.37 -16.33 10.83
N SER A 70 6.54 -17.18 9.83
CA SER A 70 5.50 -18.04 9.29
C SER A 70 5.18 -19.12 10.31
N SER A 71 4.52 -18.74 11.40
CA SER A 71 3.84 -19.74 12.23
C SER A 71 2.57 -20.17 11.48
N SER A 72 2.58 -21.43 11.03
CA SER A 72 1.45 -22.20 10.50
C SER A 72 1.02 -21.94 9.04
N VAL A 73 1.57 -22.72 8.10
CA VAL A 73 0.79 -23.82 7.48
C VAL A 73 1.73 -24.98 7.13
N ASN A 74 1.45 -26.14 7.72
CA ASN A 74 2.12 -27.40 7.42
C ASN A 74 1.55 -27.95 6.10
N SER A 75 2.39 -28.16 5.09
CA SER A 75 2.07 -29.04 3.95
C SER A 75 3.37 -29.57 3.37
N GLY A 76 3.72 -30.80 3.76
CA GLY A 76 4.89 -31.49 3.26
C GLY A 76 4.80 -31.79 1.78
N LEU A 77 5.87 -31.48 1.05
CA LEU A 77 6.42 -32.35 0.01
C LEU A 77 7.87 -31.91 -0.28
N GLU A 78 8.74 -32.90 -0.37
CA GLU A 78 10.19 -32.77 -0.52
C GLU A 78 10.66 -32.29 -1.90
N VAL A 79 11.76 -31.52 -1.86
CA VAL A 79 12.93 -31.49 -2.77
C VAL A 79 12.72 -31.14 -4.25
N SER A 80 13.29 -30.00 -4.68
CA SER A 80 14.31 -30.01 -5.74
C SER A 80 15.17 -28.74 -5.76
N GLU A 81 16.46 -28.93 -5.94
CA GLU A 81 17.57 -27.96 -5.96
C GLU A 81 17.51 -26.98 -7.15
N SER A 82 17.87 -25.70 -6.94
CA SER A 82 19.13 -25.10 -7.46
C SER A 82 19.13 -23.55 -7.49
N VAL A 83 20.35 -23.01 -7.33
CA VAL A 83 20.86 -21.61 -7.40
C VAL A 83 20.88 -20.80 -6.08
N PRO A 84 22.05 -20.66 -5.43
CA PRO A 84 22.29 -19.62 -4.44
C PRO A 84 22.92 -18.40 -5.12
N ASP A 85 22.11 -17.43 -5.54
CA ASP A 85 22.63 -16.08 -5.79
C ASP A 85 21.58 -15.00 -5.49
N GLN A 86 21.16 -14.92 -4.23
CA GLN A 86 20.52 -13.73 -3.66
C GLN A 86 20.99 -13.51 -2.22
N GLN A 87 22.31 -13.52 -2.01
CA GLN A 87 22.87 -13.19 -0.71
C GLN A 87 23.16 -11.70 -0.59
N LYS A 88 22.12 -10.84 -0.49
CA LYS A 88 22.28 -9.51 0.15
C LYS A 88 20.98 -8.73 0.44
N CYS A 89 20.07 -9.21 1.28
CA CYS A 89 19.16 -8.25 1.93
C CYS A 89 18.54 -8.64 3.28
N ASN A 90 19.13 -9.57 4.03
CA ASN A 90 18.66 -9.88 5.37
C ASN A 90 19.37 -8.96 6.37
N SER A 91 19.08 -7.66 6.31
CA SER A 91 19.35 -6.75 7.43
C SER A 91 18.01 -6.39 8.07
N PRO A 92 17.93 -6.30 9.42
CA PRO A 92 16.71 -5.84 10.12
C PRO A 92 16.22 -4.47 9.61
N GLY A 93 17.11 -3.64 9.05
CA GLY A 93 16.76 -2.34 8.48
C GLY A 93 15.93 -2.44 7.20
N THR A 94 16.11 -3.48 6.38
CA THR A 94 15.38 -3.65 5.12
C THR A 94 13.90 -3.91 5.38
N VAL A 95 13.62 -4.80 6.33
CA VAL A 95 12.27 -5.17 6.80
C VAL A 95 11.52 -3.96 7.39
N GLN A 96 12.19 -3.19 8.24
CA GLN A 96 11.60 -2.00 8.85
C GLN A 96 11.25 -0.93 7.80
N ASN A 97 12.00 -0.86 6.70
CA ASN A 97 11.75 0.07 5.60
C ASN A 97 10.49 -0.29 4.81
N TRP A 98 10.24 -1.57 4.52
CA TRP A 98 9.01 -2.01 3.83
C TRP A 98 7.76 -1.67 4.62
N PHE A 99 7.74 -2.02 5.91
CA PHE A 99 6.60 -1.76 6.78
C PHE A 99 6.37 -0.27 7.01
N GLY A 100 7.44 0.51 7.17
CA GLY A 100 7.37 1.97 7.22
C GLY A 100 6.74 2.58 5.97
N CYS A 101 7.09 2.06 4.79
CA CYS A 101 6.50 2.53 3.54
C CYS A 101 5.01 2.15 3.41
N MET A 102 4.61 0.94 3.81
CA MET A 102 3.20 0.56 3.84
C MET A 102 2.37 1.48 4.73
N LYS A 103 2.89 1.85 5.90
CA LYS A 103 2.23 2.82 6.78
C LYS A 103 2.05 4.18 6.12
N MET A 104 3.04 4.66 5.37
CA MET A 104 2.89 5.92 4.62
C MET A 104 1.85 5.79 3.50
N CYS A 105 1.75 4.66 2.81
CA CYS A 105 0.68 4.42 1.83
C CYS A 105 -0.70 4.46 2.51
N MET A 106 -0.84 3.82 3.68
CA MET A 106 -2.08 3.87 4.46
C MET A 106 -2.39 5.26 5.01
N GLU A 107 -1.38 6.07 5.33
CA GLU A 107 -1.57 7.47 5.70
C GLU A 107 -2.14 8.28 4.53
N PHE A 108 -1.59 8.11 3.32
CA PHE A 108 -2.15 8.73 2.12
C PHE A 108 -3.61 8.30 1.89
N PHE A 109 -3.88 7.00 1.95
CA PHE A 109 -5.22 6.45 1.83
C PHE A 109 -6.17 7.08 2.86
N THR A 110 -5.78 7.10 4.14
CA THR A 110 -6.59 7.65 5.24
C THR A 110 -6.94 9.11 5.01
N LYS A 111 -5.96 9.91 4.57
CA LYS A 111 -6.16 11.33 4.28
C LYS A 111 -7.12 11.53 3.10
N PHE A 112 -6.94 10.78 2.02
CA PHE A 112 -7.86 10.84 0.89
C PHE A 112 -9.27 10.38 1.28
N PHE A 113 -9.38 9.28 2.03
CA PHE A 113 -10.63 8.72 2.54
C PHE A 113 -11.43 9.74 3.39
N ALA A 114 -10.73 10.56 4.17
CA ALA A 114 -11.35 11.59 5.01
C ALA A 114 -11.55 12.95 4.32
N SER A 115 -11.09 13.11 3.07
CA SER A 115 -10.94 14.43 2.45
C SER A 115 -12.22 15.04 1.86
N ALA A 116 -13.18 14.22 1.43
CA ALA A 116 -14.48 14.67 0.93
C ALA A 116 -15.53 13.56 1.11
N GLU A 117 -16.82 13.91 1.10
CA GLU A 117 -17.90 12.93 1.28
C GLU A 117 -17.94 11.89 0.15
N ASP A 118 -17.61 12.29 -1.07
CA ASP A 118 -17.69 11.45 -2.26
C ASP A 118 -16.46 10.55 -2.48
N THR A 119 -15.38 10.72 -1.71
CA THR A 119 -14.17 9.88 -1.85
C THR A 119 -14.43 8.44 -1.43
N LYS A 120 -15.29 8.22 -0.44
CA LYS A 120 -15.67 6.86 -0.01
C LYS A 120 -16.46 6.13 -1.08
N SER A 121 -17.41 6.81 -1.72
CA SER A 121 -18.16 6.27 -2.87
C SER A 121 -17.20 5.96 -4.02
N PHE A 122 -16.26 6.86 -4.32
CA PHE A 122 -15.24 6.62 -5.33
C PHE A 122 -14.41 5.35 -5.03
N ILE A 123 -13.94 5.17 -3.78
CA ILE A 123 -13.17 3.98 -3.38
C ILE A 123 -14.01 2.71 -3.48
N LEU A 124 -15.28 2.74 -3.06
CA LEU A 124 -16.19 1.60 -3.19
C LEU A 124 -16.38 1.11 -4.63
N HIS A 125 -16.30 2.02 -5.60
CA HIS A 125 -16.41 1.67 -7.01
C HIS A 125 -15.10 1.19 -7.64
N SER A 126 -13.98 1.21 -6.91
CA SER A 126 -12.70 0.69 -7.38
C SER A 126 -12.44 -0.70 -6.82
N PHE A 127 -12.65 -1.72 -7.66
CA PHE A 127 -12.34 -3.12 -7.32
C PHE A 127 -10.89 -3.28 -6.84
N ASP A 128 -9.93 -2.68 -7.54
CA ASP A 128 -8.51 -2.71 -7.16
C ASP A 128 -8.25 -2.16 -5.75
N SER A 129 -8.92 -1.06 -5.37
CA SER A 129 -8.77 -0.50 -4.02
C SER A 129 -9.33 -1.44 -2.96
N ILE A 130 -10.48 -2.06 -3.23
CA ILE A 130 -11.12 -2.99 -2.28
C ILE A 130 -10.28 -4.25 -2.10
N ASP A 131 -9.80 -4.85 -3.20
CA ASP A 131 -8.92 -6.02 -3.15
C ASP A 131 -7.64 -5.70 -2.36
N CYS A 132 -7.00 -4.55 -2.63
CA CYS A 132 -5.81 -4.15 -1.89
C CYS A 132 -6.08 -3.97 -0.38
N LEU A 133 -7.25 -3.44 0.01
CA LEU A 133 -7.60 -3.34 1.43
C LEU A 133 -7.72 -4.72 2.08
N PHE A 134 -8.31 -5.70 1.39
CA PHE A 134 -8.39 -7.06 1.91
C PHE A 134 -7.03 -7.76 1.97
N ASP A 135 -6.13 -7.52 1.01
CA ASP A 135 -4.75 -8.01 1.08
C ASP A 135 -4.00 -7.42 2.28
N LEU A 136 -4.11 -6.10 2.48
CA LEU A 136 -3.44 -5.39 3.57
C LEU A 136 -4.01 -5.71 4.95
N PHE A 137 -5.28 -6.12 5.04
CA PHE A 137 -5.93 -6.53 6.29
C PHE A 137 -5.17 -7.67 6.99
N TRP A 138 -4.54 -8.56 6.21
CA TRP A 138 -3.79 -9.70 6.76
C TRP A 138 -2.46 -9.29 7.41
N ILE A 139 -1.97 -8.08 7.17
CA ILE A 139 -0.70 -7.58 7.70
C ILE A 139 -0.84 -7.12 9.15
N GLU A 140 -0.16 -7.83 10.05
CA GLU A 140 0.00 -7.44 11.44
C GLU A 140 0.58 -6.02 11.56
N GLY A 141 -0.08 -5.18 12.35
CA GLY A 141 0.28 -3.76 12.52
C GLY A 141 -0.39 -2.79 11.54
N LEU A 142 -1.13 -3.28 10.53
CA LEU A 142 -2.07 -2.49 9.72
C LEU A 142 -3.53 -2.93 9.90
N ARG A 143 -3.75 -4.19 10.31
CA ARG A 143 -5.05 -4.84 10.44
C ARG A 143 -6.15 -3.96 11.04
N ASP A 144 -5.90 -3.35 12.20
CA ASP A 144 -6.93 -2.58 12.92
C ASP A 144 -7.35 -1.30 12.18
N ASP A 145 -6.39 -0.65 11.52
CA ASP A 145 -6.67 0.57 10.74
C ASP A 145 -7.39 0.21 9.43
N VAL A 146 -6.92 -0.84 8.74
CA VAL A 146 -7.56 -1.35 7.51
C VAL A 146 -9.00 -1.82 7.78
N LEU A 147 -9.21 -2.59 8.86
CA LEU A 147 -10.54 -3.06 9.24
C LEU A 147 -11.49 -1.89 9.50
N ARG A 148 -11.01 -0.82 10.16
CA ARG A 148 -11.80 0.38 10.39
C ARG A 148 -12.26 1.01 9.07
N HIS A 149 -11.37 1.12 8.09
CA HIS A 149 -11.70 1.64 6.77
C HIS A 149 -12.70 0.75 6.02
N ILE A 150 -12.52 -0.57 6.04
CA ILE A 150 -13.48 -1.51 5.44
C ILE A 150 -14.86 -1.35 6.08
N LEU A 151 -14.95 -1.30 7.41
CA LEU A 151 -16.22 -1.11 8.12
C LEU A 151 -16.86 0.24 7.80
N ASP A 152 -16.06 1.30 7.63
CA ASP A 152 -16.57 2.62 7.26
C ASP A 152 -17.05 2.67 5.80
N LEU A 153 -16.40 1.94 4.90
CA LEU A 153 -16.86 1.73 3.52
C LEU A 153 -18.21 1.00 3.50
N MET A 154 -18.39 -0.05 4.32
CA MET A 154 -19.64 -0.80 4.42
C MET A 154 -20.84 0.04 4.91
N LYS A 155 -20.60 1.17 5.56
CA LYS A 155 -21.65 2.09 6.03
C LYS A 155 -22.11 3.08 4.96
N VAL A 156 -21.36 3.21 3.85
CA VAL A 156 -21.73 4.12 2.77
C VAL A 156 -23.01 3.60 2.11
N LYS A 157 -23.98 4.50 1.96
CA LYS A 157 -25.22 4.19 1.27
C LYS A 157 -24.98 4.33 -0.24
N ILE A 158 -25.30 3.27 -0.97
CA ILE A 158 -25.24 3.19 -2.44
C ILE A 158 -26.60 3.61 -3.01
#